data_AF-A0A9D9DX01-F1
#
_entry.id   AF-A0A9D9DX01-F1
#
_cell.length_a   1.000
_cell.length_b   1.000
_cell.length_c   1.000
_cell.angle_alpha   90.00
_cell.angle_beta   90.00
_cell.angle_gamma   90.00
#
_symmetry.space_group_name_H-M   'P 1'
#
loop_
_entity.id
_entity.type
_entity.pdbx_description
1 polymer ?
#
loop_
_entity_poly.entity_id
_entity_poly.type
_entity_poly.pdbx_seq_one_letter_code
_entity_poly.pdbx_strand_id
1 'polypeptide(L)'
;MIKELDLNNNTNEIVKIFSENFNEIYVFMEKDTKNELLKLVPTLFKKWYYSTLVDDTVLSPANILCSYNSDEEKNSTFSVNLSVDIDKKGRKKFVYKSLLYNIENHPVIDDLKETAKKCILDAPVNENGSLTKDYALEIANTLSLKDHLYAEYLFNLLDRFGLLRQLTSIHSHRVQLRDNADIFFKKDNEVLLRLIIDESIKIFAEKISKIIEPLNKTISYETVYSFLQKPITIDEIFEKIYSSIGVDINKIWEASEKNEMSPYEASILSSTFHIGLILDKYFMCVFGNYLNLIEPFYAMPIDFKHTINSLSEIITLKKDVGVELFTPCSYFKLTNLGKELIYGYDDSKNLIKNIPSNVGFDEVLNAILFRNDEMRAESLIDMEECINRKVIEFKVSYSNNMDMWKIIEVSENISLEELGTELCLCFAFENIFDYTFIIPDKNLFPVEYVSRFSKKPPLNRTEKYTLKDLDIQAGKVFTFNPRLEKDLKLTIECISVKKEIYMIQYPRIKKQSDSITKEEEDLDLI
;
A
#
# COMPACT_ATOMS: atom_id res chain seq x y z
N MET A 1 -7.86 28.87 8.62
CA MET A 1 -6.78 29.11 7.63
C MET A 1 -5.65 28.20 8.03
N ILE A 2 -5.29 27.26 7.17
CA ILE A 2 -4.29 26.22 7.45
C ILE A 2 -2.95 26.88 7.80
N LYS A 3 -2.39 26.54 8.97
CA LYS A 3 -1.10 27.04 9.43
C LYS A 3 -0.01 26.03 9.05
N GLU A 4 0.71 26.37 7.98
CA GLU A 4 1.92 25.65 7.55
C GLU A 4 3.15 26.24 8.27
N LEU A 5 4.05 25.37 8.72
CA LEU A 5 5.31 25.76 9.34
C LEU A 5 6.49 25.26 8.50
N ASP A 6 7.51 26.11 8.37
CA ASP A 6 8.79 25.73 7.78
C ASP A 6 9.49 24.69 8.66
N LEU A 7 10.09 23.70 8.01
CA LEU A 7 10.84 22.65 8.72
C LEU A 7 12.20 23.18 9.16
N ASN A 8 12.57 22.92 10.41
CA ASN A 8 13.93 23.15 10.88
C ASN A 8 14.94 22.21 10.17
N ASN A 9 16.23 22.53 10.22
CA ASN A 9 17.28 21.75 9.54
C ASN A 9 17.27 20.27 9.93
N ASN A 10 17.12 20.02 11.22
CA ASN A 10 17.08 18.70 11.83
C ASN A 10 15.92 17.84 11.29
N THR A 11 14.72 18.41 11.17
CA THR A 11 13.55 17.74 10.58
C THR A 11 13.77 17.49 9.09
N ASN A 12 14.39 18.45 8.38
CA ASN A 12 14.71 18.29 6.98
C ASN A 12 15.68 17.13 6.71
N GLU A 13 16.63 16.85 7.61
CA GLU A 13 17.54 15.72 7.44
C GLU A 13 16.84 14.38 7.62
N ILE A 14 15.98 14.23 8.63
CA ILE A 14 15.20 13.00 8.83
C ILE A 14 14.33 12.71 7.60
N VAL A 15 13.55 13.69 7.12
CA VAL A 15 12.60 13.44 6.02
C VAL A 15 13.28 13.20 4.67
N LYS A 16 14.53 13.66 4.47
CA LYS A 16 15.30 13.38 3.25
C LYS A 16 15.62 11.90 3.08
N ILE A 17 15.77 11.15 4.18
CA ILE A 17 16.00 9.70 4.14
C ILE A 17 14.93 9.01 3.28
N PHE A 18 13.66 9.39 3.46
CA PHE A 18 12.56 8.89 2.62
C PHE A 18 12.77 9.18 1.13
N SER A 19 13.04 10.45 0.79
CA SER A 19 13.22 10.88 -0.60
C SER A 19 14.37 10.15 -1.28
N GLU A 20 15.48 9.95 -0.57
CA GLU A 20 16.68 9.31 -1.08
C GLU A 20 16.41 7.82 -1.34
N ASN A 21 15.91 7.10 -0.32
CA ASN A 21 15.64 5.67 -0.42
C ASN A 21 14.55 5.37 -1.48
N PHE A 22 13.51 6.20 -1.58
CA PHE A 22 12.51 6.07 -2.64
C PHE A 22 13.11 6.28 -4.03
N ASN A 23 13.91 7.34 -4.23
CA ASN A 23 14.45 7.69 -5.55
C ASN A 23 15.48 6.67 -6.07
N GLU A 24 16.25 6.06 -5.18
CA GLU A 24 17.25 5.04 -5.51
C GLU A 24 16.63 3.86 -6.28
N ILE A 25 15.40 3.46 -5.94
CA ILE A 25 14.68 2.37 -6.61
C ILE A 25 13.78 2.90 -7.73
N TYR A 26 13.06 4.00 -7.46
CA TYR A 26 12.11 4.62 -8.40
C TYR A 26 12.73 4.91 -9.77
N VAL A 27 14.02 5.29 -9.84
CA VAL A 27 14.69 5.61 -11.11
C VAL A 27 14.70 4.43 -12.09
N PHE A 28 14.62 3.19 -11.60
CA PHE A 28 14.64 1.97 -12.42
C PHE A 28 13.24 1.46 -12.82
N MET A 29 12.17 2.13 -12.38
CA MET A 29 10.80 1.77 -12.71
C MET A 29 10.37 2.20 -14.12
N GLU A 30 9.39 1.50 -14.68
CA GLU A 30 8.85 1.77 -16.02
C GLU A 30 8.11 3.11 -16.07
N LYS A 31 8.10 3.76 -17.25
CA LYS A 31 7.55 5.11 -17.41
C LYS A 31 6.08 5.21 -16.98
N ASP A 32 5.28 4.22 -17.34
CA ASP A 32 3.84 4.20 -17.07
C ASP A 32 3.59 4.02 -15.56
N THR A 33 4.32 3.09 -14.94
CA THR A 33 4.28 2.83 -13.49
C THR A 33 4.79 4.00 -12.65
N LYS A 34 5.85 4.68 -13.09
CA LYS A 34 6.44 5.84 -12.39
C LYS A 34 5.41 6.92 -12.07
N ASN A 35 4.51 7.20 -13.01
CA ASN A 35 3.49 8.23 -12.80
C ASN A 35 2.50 7.83 -11.71
N GLU A 36 2.07 6.58 -11.68
CA GLU A 36 1.17 6.06 -10.64
C GLU A 36 1.86 5.99 -9.28
N LEU A 37 3.09 5.48 -9.20
CA LEU A 37 3.87 5.42 -7.95
C LEU A 37 3.94 6.78 -7.24
N LEU A 38 4.14 7.85 -8.00
CA LEU A 38 4.23 9.20 -7.43
C LEU A 38 2.90 9.75 -6.91
N LYS A 39 1.77 9.25 -7.41
CA LYS A 39 0.45 9.55 -6.83
C LYS A 39 0.27 8.90 -5.46
N LEU A 40 1.02 7.81 -5.19
CA LEU A 40 0.97 7.05 -3.93
C LEU A 40 2.01 7.52 -2.89
N VAL A 41 2.97 8.35 -3.29
CA VAL A 41 4.06 8.83 -2.42
C VAL A 41 3.56 9.48 -1.12
N PRO A 42 2.52 10.34 -1.12
CA PRO A 42 2.00 10.90 0.13
C PRO A 42 1.55 9.84 1.13
N THR A 43 0.84 8.80 0.66
CA THR A 43 0.37 7.68 1.48
C THR A 43 1.54 6.81 1.96
N LEU A 44 2.48 6.48 1.07
CA LEU A 44 3.68 5.70 1.42
C LEU A 44 4.57 6.43 2.43
N PHE A 45 4.73 7.75 2.28
CA PHE A 45 5.46 8.57 3.25
C PHE A 45 4.84 8.52 4.63
N LYS A 46 3.51 8.42 4.74
CA LYS A 46 2.83 8.34 6.03
C LYS A 46 3.06 7.01 6.72
N LYS A 47 3.00 5.91 5.97
CA LYS A 47 3.43 4.60 6.48
C LYS A 47 4.86 4.68 7.02
N TRP A 48 5.79 5.26 6.24
CA TRP A 48 7.20 5.42 6.65
C TRP A 48 7.35 6.32 7.88
N TYR A 49 6.64 7.44 7.92
CA TYR A 49 6.73 8.46 8.97
C TYR A 49 6.38 7.90 10.36
N TYR A 50 5.46 6.93 10.42
CA TYR A 50 5.07 6.24 11.63
C TYR A 50 5.79 4.90 11.84
N SER A 51 6.63 4.47 10.88
CA SER A 51 7.44 3.26 10.98
C SER A 51 8.77 3.54 11.68
N THR A 52 9.29 2.53 12.37
CA THR A 52 10.64 2.59 12.93
C THR A 52 11.68 2.78 11.82
N LEU A 53 12.76 3.47 12.14
CA LEU A 53 13.94 3.56 11.25
C LEU A 53 14.93 2.41 11.52
N VAL A 54 14.77 1.74 12.67
CA VAL A 54 15.58 0.61 13.12
C VAL A 54 14.66 -0.40 13.79
N ASP A 55 14.76 -1.67 13.40
CA ASP A 55 13.98 -2.79 13.92
C ASP A 55 13.89 -2.77 15.46
N ASP A 56 12.69 -3.04 15.99
CA ASP A 56 12.41 -3.18 17.42
C ASP A 56 12.81 -1.97 18.30
N THR A 57 13.02 -0.79 17.71
CA THR A 57 13.23 0.45 18.45
C THR A 57 11.96 1.29 18.54
N VAL A 58 11.98 2.41 19.26
CA VAL A 58 10.90 3.43 19.25
C VAL A 58 11.18 4.59 18.29
N LEU A 59 12.21 4.46 17.46
CA LEU A 59 12.76 5.54 16.65
C LEU A 59 12.03 5.67 15.31
N SER A 60 10.76 6.07 15.35
CA SER A 60 10.04 6.50 14.15
C SER A 60 10.23 8.01 13.91
N PRO A 61 10.19 8.50 12.65
CA PRO A 61 10.25 9.93 12.38
C PRO A 61 9.22 10.74 13.18
N ALA A 62 7.98 10.26 13.28
CA ALA A 62 6.93 10.86 14.10
C ALA A 62 7.35 10.97 15.58
N ASN A 63 7.76 9.86 16.20
CA ASN A 63 8.07 9.85 17.62
C ASN A 63 9.31 10.69 17.96
N ILE A 64 10.32 10.72 17.08
CA ILE A 64 11.49 11.58 17.23
C ILE A 64 11.06 13.05 17.20
N LEU A 65 10.36 13.46 16.15
CA LEU A 65 9.97 14.86 15.98
C LEU A 65 9.01 15.33 17.08
N CYS A 66 8.07 14.49 17.52
CA CYS A 66 7.17 14.81 18.61
C CYS A 66 7.89 14.88 19.97
N SER A 67 8.90 14.04 20.22
CA SER A 67 9.63 14.03 21.50
C SER A 67 10.48 15.29 21.72
N TYR A 68 10.96 15.92 20.65
CA TYR A 68 11.88 17.07 20.73
C TYR A 68 11.26 18.42 20.32
N ASN A 69 10.06 18.43 19.73
CA ASN A 69 9.29 19.65 19.45
C ASN A 69 8.13 19.86 20.44
N SER A 70 8.16 19.23 21.62
CA SER A 70 7.03 19.20 22.56
C SER A 70 6.74 20.52 23.30
N ASP A 71 7.54 21.55 23.07
CA ASP A 71 7.28 22.89 23.61
C ASP A 71 6.56 23.72 22.54
N GLU A 72 5.25 23.99 22.71
CA GLU A 72 4.73 25.37 22.72
C GLU A 72 3.21 25.52 22.94
N GLU A 73 2.33 24.55 22.63
CA GLU A 73 0.87 24.75 22.83
C GLU A 73 0.15 23.50 23.37
N LYS A 74 -0.39 23.60 24.60
CA LYS A 74 -1.37 22.63 25.12
C LYS A 74 -2.50 22.53 24.10
N ASN A 75 -2.97 21.32 23.80
CA ASN A 75 -4.09 21.04 22.90
C ASN A 75 -3.77 21.13 21.39
N SER A 76 -2.49 21.17 21.03
CA SER A 76 -2.04 21.08 19.65
C SER A 76 -1.21 19.85 19.36
N THR A 77 -1.15 19.48 18.09
CA THR A 77 -0.19 18.49 17.57
C THR A 77 0.28 18.91 16.17
N PHE A 78 1.51 18.51 15.82
CA PHE A 78 2.11 18.77 14.51
C PHE A 78 2.34 17.45 13.78
N SER A 79 2.17 17.47 12.47
CA SER A 79 2.54 16.34 11.61
C SER A 79 3.25 16.83 10.36
N VAL A 80 4.31 16.13 9.97
CA VAL A 80 4.98 16.39 8.69
C VAL A 80 4.24 15.67 7.58
N ASN A 81 4.04 16.37 6.47
CA ASN A 81 3.34 15.92 5.29
C ASN A 81 4.24 16.05 4.07
N LEU A 82 4.09 15.11 3.13
CA LEU A 82 4.79 15.11 1.86
C LEU A 82 3.80 15.34 0.73
N SER A 83 4.21 16.20 -0.21
CA SER A 83 3.57 16.37 -1.51
C SER A 83 4.60 16.28 -2.63
N VAL A 84 4.12 15.94 -3.83
CA VAL A 84 4.93 15.90 -5.05
C VAL A 84 4.51 17.05 -5.95
N ASP A 85 5.35 18.07 -6.05
CA ASP A 85 5.13 19.21 -6.95
C ASP A 85 5.92 19.06 -8.25
N ILE A 86 5.54 19.81 -9.28
CA ILE A 86 6.28 19.90 -10.53
C ILE A 86 7.03 21.23 -10.54
N ASP A 87 8.36 21.18 -10.68
CA ASP A 87 9.20 22.37 -10.78
C ASP A 87 9.03 23.06 -12.15
N LYS A 88 9.62 24.26 -12.27
CA LYS A 88 9.56 25.07 -13.51
C LYS A 88 10.16 24.38 -14.75
N LYS A 89 10.92 23.29 -14.57
CA LYS A 89 11.55 22.50 -15.64
C LYS A 89 10.81 21.18 -15.89
N GLY A 90 9.63 21.00 -15.30
CA GLY A 90 8.84 19.77 -15.41
C GLY A 90 9.36 18.61 -14.57
N ARG A 91 10.33 18.84 -13.68
CA ARG A 91 10.87 17.82 -12.79
C ARG A 91 10.04 17.75 -11.52
N LYS A 92 9.76 16.53 -11.08
CA LYS A 92 8.98 16.31 -9.86
C LYS A 92 9.88 16.56 -8.64
N LYS A 93 9.37 17.29 -7.66
CA LYS A 93 10.07 17.71 -6.45
C LYS A 93 9.25 17.31 -5.23
N PHE A 94 9.90 16.63 -4.30
CA PHE A 94 9.33 16.36 -2.98
C PHE A 94 9.31 17.63 -2.13
N VAL A 95 8.13 17.95 -1.60
CA VAL A 95 7.88 19.13 -0.79
C VAL A 95 7.31 18.68 0.54
N TYR A 96 8.09 18.92 1.59
CA TYR A 96 7.74 18.58 2.97
C TYR A 96 7.23 19.82 3.70
N LYS A 97 6.13 19.67 4.43
CA LYS A 97 5.52 20.75 5.22
C LYS A 97 5.05 20.23 6.56
N SER A 98 5.22 21.02 7.61
CA SER A 98 4.60 20.75 8.91
C SER A 98 3.22 21.41 8.97
N LEU A 99 2.20 20.65 9.36
CA LEU A 99 0.85 21.14 9.58
C LEU A 99 0.52 21.12 11.08
N LEU A 100 -0.06 22.22 11.56
CA LEU A 100 -0.63 22.33 12.89
C LEU A 100 -2.06 21.79 12.92
N TYR A 101 -2.38 21.01 13.94
CA TYR A 101 -3.73 20.52 14.24
C TYR A 101 -4.12 20.96 15.65
N ASN A 102 -5.20 21.72 15.74
CA ASN A 102 -5.89 22.09 16.97
C ASN A 102 -7.38 22.32 16.66
N ILE A 103 -8.20 22.54 17.69
CA ILE A 103 -9.66 22.70 17.53
C ILE A 103 -9.97 23.94 16.67
N GLU A 104 -9.24 25.03 16.84
CA GLU A 104 -9.52 26.30 16.18
C GLU A 104 -9.15 26.30 14.69
N ASN A 105 -8.10 25.59 14.29
CA ASN A 105 -7.54 25.60 12.93
C ASN A 105 -7.20 24.20 12.41
N HIS A 106 -8.13 23.25 12.56
CA HIS A 106 -7.91 21.90 12.06
C HIS A 106 -7.96 21.84 10.51
N PRO A 107 -6.93 21.30 9.84
CA PRO A 107 -6.88 21.25 8.36
C PRO A 107 -8.08 20.57 7.71
N VAL A 108 -8.57 19.46 8.28
CA VAL A 108 -9.76 18.74 7.79
C VAL A 108 -11.01 19.62 7.58
N ILE A 109 -11.22 20.66 8.40
CA ILE A 109 -12.40 21.52 8.25
C ILE A 109 -12.24 22.43 7.03
N ASP A 110 -11.07 23.03 6.86
CA ASP A 110 -10.76 23.90 5.72
C ASP A 110 -10.75 23.07 4.42
N ASP A 111 -10.19 21.86 4.44
CA ASP A 111 -10.17 20.95 3.31
C ASP A 111 -11.56 20.39 2.94
N LEU A 112 -12.41 20.10 3.92
CA LEU A 112 -13.81 19.70 3.68
C LEU A 112 -14.59 20.82 2.99
N LYS A 113 -14.34 22.08 3.38
CA LYS A 113 -14.91 23.27 2.71
C LYS A 113 -14.39 23.40 1.29
N GLU A 114 -13.09 23.21 1.04
CA GLU A 114 -12.55 23.24 -0.32
C GLU A 114 -13.10 22.13 -1.21
N THR A 115 -13.24 20.92 -0.67
CA THR A 115 -13.89 19.80 -1.36
C THR A 115 -15.35 20.13 -1.70
N ALA A 116 -16.09 20.75 -0.77
CA ALA A 116 -17.46 21.18 -1.02
C ALA A 116 -17.54 22.23 -2.14
N LYS A 117 -16.60 23.18 -2.20
CA LYS A 117 -16.54 24.20 -3.27
C LYS A 117 -16.39 23.58 -4.66
N LYS A 118 -15.61 22.50 -4.78
CA LYS A 118 -15.46 21.75 -6.03
C LYS A 118 -16.78 21.14 -6.51
N CYS A 119 -17.72 20.88 -5.60
CA CYS A 119 -19.04 20.32 -5.91
C CYS A 119 -20.12 21.39 -6.17
N ILE A 120 -19.82 22.70 -6.17
CA ILE A 120 -20.85 23.77 -6.31
C ILE A 120 -21.60 23.69 -7.64
N LEU A 121 -20.87 23.55 -8.75
CA LEU A 121 -21.50 23.41 -10.06
C LEU A 121 -21.96 21.97 -10.24
N ASP A 122 -21.00 21.07 -10.28
CA ASP A 122 -21.18 19.64 -10.26
C ASP A 122 -19.84 18.91 -10.07
N ALA A 123 -19.90 17.67 -9.61
CA ALA A 123 -18.76 16.77 -9.50
C ALA A 123 -19.09 15.44 -10.20
N PRO A 124 -18.20 14.91 -11.06
CA PRO A 124 -18.37 13.59 -11.66
C PRO A 124 -18.19 12.49 -10.61
N VAL A 125 -19.12 11.53 -10.61
CA VAL A 125 -19.05 10.33 -9.80
C VAL A 125 -19.21 9.09 -10.69
N ASN A 126 -18.80 7.94 -10.18
CA ASN A 126 -19.07 6.66 -10.81
C ASN A 126 -20.52 6.19 -10.55
N GLU A 127 -20.89 5.03 -11.09
CA GLU A 127 -22.24 4.46 -10.95
C GLU A 127 -22.65 4.23 -9.48
N ASN A 128 -21.66 3.97 -8.62
CA ASN A 128 -21.84 3.77 -7.18
C ASN A 128 -21.86 5.08 -6.37
N GLY A 129 -21.84 6.24 -7.04
CA GLY A 129 -21.85 7.55 -6.38
C GLY A 129 -20.52 7.98 -5.75
N SER A 130 -19.43 7.24 -5.97
CA SER A 130 -18.09 7.58 -5.50
C SER A 130 -17.33 8.46 -6.50
N LEU A 131 -16.35 9.23 -6.05
CA LEU A 131 -15.50 10.01 -6.95
C LEU A 131 -14.78 9.14 -7.99
N THR A 132 -14.61 9.69 -9.19
CA THR A 132 -13.68 9.09 -10.15
C THR A 132 -12.23 9.37 -9.72
N LYS A 133 -11.32 8.44 -10.01
CA LYS A 133 -9.89 8.57 -9.65
C LYS A 133 -9.28 9.88 -10.16
N ASP A 134 -9.59 10.27 -11.39
CA ASP A 134 -9.08 11.50 -12.00
C ASP A 134 -9.58 12.76 -11.27
N TYR A 135 -10.85 12.77 -10.84
CA TYR A 135 -11.41 13.91 -10.12
C TYR A 135 -10.95 13.97 -8.65
N ALA A 136 -10.76 12.81 -8.01
CA ALA A 136 -10.12 12.73 -6.69
C ALA A 136 -8.70 13.33 -6.72
N LEU A 137 -7.91 13.04 -7.76
CA LEU A 137 -6.59 13.66 -7.98
C LEU A 137 -6.68 15.17 -8.21
N GLU A 138 -7.71 15.65 -8.93
CA GLU A 138 -7.92 17.10 -9.11
C GLU A 138 -8.21 17.80 -7.78
N ILE A 139 -9.12 17.24 -6.98
CA ILE A 139 -9.46 17.77 -5.65
C ILE A 139 -8.22 17.77 -4.77
N ALA A 140 -7.50 16.64 -4.68
CA ALA A 140 -6.31 16.47 -3.83
C ALA A 140 -5.26 17.57 -4.03
N ASN A 141 -5.09 18.08 -5.26
CA ASN A 141 -4.14 19.16 -5.54
C ASN A 141 -4.48 20.50 -4.86
N THR A 142 -5.71 20.66 -4.36
CA THR A 142 -6.18 21.87 -3.65
C THR A 142 -6.20 21.74 -2.14
N LEU A 143 -5.98 20.53 -1.62
CA LEU A 143 -6.06 20.23 -0.19
C LEU A 143 -4.71 20.41 0.51
N SER A 144 -4.76 20.52 1.84
CA SER A 144 -3.55 20.52 2.69
C SER A 144 -2.76 19.21 2.57
N LEU A 145 -3.48 18.08 2.48
CA LEU A 145 -2.93 16.76 2.19
C LEU A 145 -3.18 16.44 0.71
N LYS A 146 -2.12 16.47 -0.10
CA LYS A 146 -2.21 16.16 -1.55
C LYS A 146 -2.30 14.66 -1.83
N ASP A 147 -3.28 14.00 -1.20
CA ASP A 147 -3.57 12.58 -1.33
C ASP A 147 -4.98 12.37 -1.90
N HIS A 148 -5.10 11.60 -2.98
CA HIS A 148 -6.39 11.28 -3.59
C HIS A 148 -7.29 10.44 -2.67
N LEU A 149 -6.73 9.58 -1.82
CA LEU A 149 -7.51 8.80 -0.85
C LEU A 149 -8.10 9.68 0.24
N TYR A 150 -7.41 10.76 0.61
CA TYR A 150 -7.95 11.78 1.50
C TYR A 150 -9.07 12.57 0.84
N ALA A 151 -8.93 12.93 -0.44
CA ALA A 151 -9.99 13.58 -1.19
C ALA A 151 -11.26 12.70 -1.29
N GLU A 152 -11.09 11.39 -1.53
CA GLU A 152 -12.20 10.41 -1.50
C GLU A 152 -12.87 10.35 -0.12
N TYR A 153 -12.09 10.35 0.96
CA TYR A 153 -12.61 10.39 2.32
C TYR A 153 -13.41 11.66 2.62
N LEU A 154 -12.90 12.85 2.27
CA LEU A 154 -13.63 14.10 2.45
C LEU A 154 -14.93 14.15 1.64
N PHE A 155 -14.89 13.66 0.40
CA PHE A 155 -16.08 13.58 -0.42
C PHE A 155 -17.13 12.64 0.19
N ASN A 156 -16.70 11.47 0.68
CA ASN A 156 -17.58 10.56 1.40
C ASN A 156 -18.20 11.24 2.63
N LEU A 157 -17.45 12.03 3.41
CA LEU A 157 -18.03 12.81 4.51
C LEU A 157 -19.11 13.79 4.04
N LEU A 158 -18.91 14.51 2.94
CA LEU A 158 -19.93 15.41 2.39
C LEU A 158 -21.22 14.68 2.05
N ASP A 159 -21.11 13.49 1.43
CA ASP A 159 -22.25 12.65 1.11
C ASP A 159 -22.97 12.17 2.39
N ARG A 160 -22.21 11.68 3.38
CA ARG A 160 -22.71 11.15 4.65
C ARG A 160 -23.38 12.21 5.52
N PHE A 161 -22.91 13.45 5.46
CA PHE A 161 -23.60 14.59 6.07
C PHE A 161 -24.82 15.09 5.27
N GLY A 162 -25.14 14.45 4.15
CA GLY A 162 -26.26 14.79 3.29
C GLY A 162 -26.10 16.13 2.60
N LEU A 163 -24.85 16.58 2.37
CA LEU A 163 -24.54 17.87 1.76
C LEU A 163 -24.54 17.81 0.23
N LEU A 164 -24.63 16.62 -0.35
CA LEU A 164 -24.66 16.40 -1.80
C LEU A 164 -26.06 16.00 -2.28
N ARG A 165 -26.42 16.42 -3.49
CA ARG A 165 -27.61 15.96 -4.22
C ARG A 165 -27.20 15.37 -5.56
N GLN A 166 -27.80 14.25 -5.94
CA GLN A 166 -27.58 13.66 -7.25
C GLN A 166 -28.31 14.44 -8.34
N LEU A 167 -27.63 14.69 -9.45
CA LEU A 167 -28.20 15.34 -10.62
C LEU A 167 -28.72 14.29 -11.60
N THR A 168 -29.88 14.55 -12.20
CA THR A 168 -30.37 13.77 -13.34
C THR A 168 -29.53 14.11 -14.57
N SER A 169 -28.73 13.16 -15.05
CA SER A 169 -27.93 13.32 -16.26
C SER A 169 -28.03 12.06 -17.12
N ILE A 170 -27.97 12.26 -18.45
CA ILE A 170 -28.01 11.17 -19.43
C ILE A 170 -26.56 10.73 -19.69
N HIS A 171 -26.26 9.45 -19.50
CA HIS A 171 -24.93 8.83 -19.70
C HIS A 171 -23.81 9.29 -18.75
N SER A 172 -24.10 10.02 -17.66
CA SER A 172 -23.11 10.34 -16.63
C SER A 172 -23.74 10.43 -15.25
N HIS A 173 -22.99 10.08 -14.21
CA HIS A 173 -23.41 10.26 -12.83
C HIS A 173 -22.71 11.49 -12.26
N ARG A 174 -23.49 12.44 -11.73
CA ARG A 174 -22.98 13.72 -11.23
C ARG A 174 -23.71 14.10 -9.95
N VAL A 175 -22.99 14.77 -9.06
CA VAL A 175 -23.54 15.33 -7.82
C VAL A 175 -23.30 16.82 -7.75
N GLN A 176 -24.09 17.50 -6.93
CA GLN A 176 -23.94 18.93 -6.64
C GLN A 176 -24.06 19.19 -5.14
N LEU A 177 -23.36 20.21 -4.66
CA LEU A 177 -23.53 20.73 -3.31
C LEU A 177 -24.96 21.23 -3.11
N ARG A 178 -25.58 20.89 -1.98
CA ARG A 178 -26.91 21.39 -1.62
C ARG A 178 -26.86 22.85 -1.18
N ASP A 179 -27.95 23.55 -1.47
CA ASP A 179 -28.11 24.98 -1.16
C ASP A 179 -28.03 25.30 0.35
N ASN A 180 -28.24 24.29 1.22
CA ASN A 180 -28.18 24.42 2.67
C ASN A 180 -26.83 24.05 3.29
N ALA A 181 -25.80 23.72 2.48
CA ALA A 181 -24.49 23.34 2.99
C ALA A 181 -23.83 24.44 3.85
N ASP A 182 -24.11 25.70 3.55
CA ASP A 182 -23.64 26.85 4.35
C ASP A 182 -24.07 26.78 5.82
N ILE A 183 -25.24 26.17 6.12
CA ILE A 183 -25.72 26.02 7.49
C ILE A 183 -24.83 25.03 8.26
N PHE A 184 -24.35 23.98 7.59
CA PHE A 184 -23.42 23.03 8.18
C PHE A 184 -22.09 23.70 8.47
N PHE A 185 -21.49 24.39 7.50
CA PHE A 185 -20.16 25.00 7.64
C PHE A 185 -20.11 26.25 8.56
N LYS A 186 -21.27 26.77 8.99
CA LYS A 186 -21.38 27.84 10.00
C LYS A 186 -21.36 27.34 11.44
N LYS A 187 -21.35 26.02 11.68
CA LYS A 187 -21.20 25.44 13.01
C LYS A 187 -19.81 25.76 13.58
N ASP A 188 -19.70 25.71 14.90
CA ASP A 188 -18.42 25.82 15.60
C ASP A 188 -17.46 24.69 15.17
N ASN A 189 -16.15 24.98 15.15
CA ASN A 189 -15.15 24.03 14.70
C ASN A 189 -15.09 22.79 15.59
N GLU A 190 -15.25 22.92 16.91
CA GLU A 190 -15.28 21.76 17.80
C GLU A 190 -16.47 20.84 17.45
N VAL A 191 -17.64 21.44 17.19
CA VAL A 191 -18.83 20.69 16.78
C VAL A 191 -18.62 19.98 15.44
N LEU A 192 -18.00 20.66 14.46
CA LEU A 192 -17.68 20.04 13.17
C LEU A 192 -16.70 18.88 13.33
N LEU A 193 -15.65 19.04 14.13
CA LEU A 193 -14.68 17.97 14.39
C LEU A 193 -15.33 16.75 15.04
N ARG A 194 -16.21 16.96 16.04
CA ARG A 194 -16.94 15.87 16.68
C ARG A 194 -17.84 15.12 15.68
N LEU A 195 -18.56 15.85 14.83
CA LEU A 195 -19.37 15.22 13.77
C LEU A 195 -18.52 14.40 12.79
N ILE A 196 -17.32 14.90 12.43
CA ILE A 196 -16.38 14.19 11.57
C ILE A 196 -15.85 12.92 12.24
N ILE A 197 -15.48 12.99 13.52
CA ILE A 197 -15.02 11.83 14.30
C ILE A 197 -16.12 10.77 14.36
N ASP A 198 -17.33 11.16 14.76
CA ASP A 198 -18.46 10.24 14.89
C ASP A 198 -18.78 9.55 13.56
N GLU A 199 -18.77 10.30 12.46
CA GLU A 199 -19.06 9.73 11.14
C GLU A 199 -17.93 8.84 10.63
N SER A 200 -16.67 9.17 10.94
CA SER A 200 -15.51 8.32 10.64
C SER A 200 -15.58 6.97 11.32
N ILE A 201 -16.02 6.95 12.58
CA ILE A 201 -16.25 5.71 13.35
C ILE A 201 -17.32 4.86 12.68
N LYS A 202 -18.43 5.46 12.25
CA LYS A 202 -19.50 4.73 11.53
C LYS A 202 -19.02 4.18 10.20
N ILE A 203 -18.28 4.98 9.42
CA ILE A 203 -17.69 4.54 8.14
C ILE A 203 -16.82 3.30 8.37
N PHE A 204 -15.94 3.32 9.38
CA PHE A 204 -15.10 2.17 9.71
C PHE A 204 -15.93 0.96 10.13
N ALA A 205 -16.88 1.13 11.04
CA ALA A 205 -17.75 0.05 11.52
C ALA A 205 -18.51 -0.63 10.37
N GLU A 206 -19.03 0.15 9.42
CA GLU A 206 -19.71 -0.36 8.22
C GLU A 206 -18.75 -1.13 7.30
N LYS A 207 -17.54 -0.61 7.08
CA LYS A 207 -16.55 -1.26 6.22
C LYS A 207 -16.12 -2.62 6.77
N ILE A 208 -15.91 -2.72 8.07
CA ILE A 208 -15.62 -4.00 8.71
C ILE A 208 -16.85 -4.92 8.70
N SER A 209 -18.05 -4.38 8.97
CA SER A 209 -19.27 -5.19 8.95
C SER A 209 -19.54 -5.82 7.59
N LYS A 210 -19.14 -5.19 6.48
CA LYS A 210 -19.22 -5.77 5.12
C LYS A 210 -18.29 -6.98 4.92
N ILE A 211 -17.11 -6.97 5.53
CA ILE A 211 -16.20 -8.14 5.49
C ILE A 211 -16.76 -9.29 6.33
N ILE A 212 -17.36 -8.94 7.47
CA ILE A 212 -17.90 -9.89 8.44
C ILE A 212 -19.34 -10.32 8.10
N GLU A 213 -19.99 -9.67 7.11
CA GLU A 213 -21.36 -9.94 6.67
C GLU A 213 -21.66 -11.44 6.44
N PRO A 214 -20.75 -12.28 5.92
CA PRO A 214 -20.96 -13.73 5.82
C PRO A 214 -21.29 -14.41 7.16
N LEU A 215 -20.94 -13.79 8.29
CA LEU A 215 -21.21 -14.25 9.65
C LEU A 215 -22.54 -13.70 10.23
N ASN A 216 -23.32 -12.92 9.44
CA ASN A 216 -24.57 -12.26 9.84
C ASN A 216 -24.43 -11.40 11.12
N LYS A 217 -23.28 -10.74 11.28
CA LYS A 217 -22.99 -9.91 12.45
C LYS A 217 -22.39 -8.57 12.02
N THR A 218 -22.55 -7.56 12.87
CA THR A 218 -22.11 -6.20 12.62
C THR A 218 -21.33 -5.67 13.82
N ILE A 219 -20.37 -4.80 13.57
CA ILE A 219 -19.66 -4.09 14.63
C ILE A 219 -20.40 -2.81 14.97
N SER A 220 -20.56 -2.53 16.27
CA SER A 220 -21.24 -1.33 16.74
C SER A 220 -20.32 -0.12 16.82
N TYR A 221 -20.92 1.07 16.77
CA TYR A 221 -20.23 2.33 17.01
C TYR A 221 -19.47 2.34 18.35
N GLU A 222 -20.11 1.84 19.41
CA GLU A 222 -19.56 1.81 20.77
C GLU A 222 -18.32 0.93 20.86
N THR A 223 -18.32 -0.21 20.17
CA THR A 223 -17.13 -1.09 20.10
C THR A 223 -15.94 -0.33 19.52
N VAL A 224 -16.13 0.34 18.38
CA VAL A 224 -15.06 1.10 17.72
C VAL A 224 -14.65 2.32 18.52
N TYR A 225 -15.60 3.07 19.07
CA TYR A 225 -15.32 4.23 19.94
C TYR A 225 -14.46 3.81 21.14
N SER A 226 -14.68 2.61 21.70
CA SER A 226 -13.88 2.06 22.79
C SER A 226 -12.40 1.83 22.45
N PHE A 227 -12.04 1.80 21.16
CA PHE A 227 -10.64 1.71 20.73
C PHE A 227 -9.90 3.02 20.99
N LEU A 228 -10.59 4.16 20.86
CA LEU A 228 -10.02 5.49 21.07
C LEU A 228 -9.94 5.91 22.55
N GLN A 229 -10.60 5.17 23.45
CA GLN A 229 -10.67 5.53 24.87
C GLN A 229 -9.46 5.09 25.70
N LYS A 230 -8.56 4.28 25.15
CA LYS A 230 -7.33 3.88 25.83
C LYS A 230 -6.28 3.44 24.80
N PRO A 231 -4.99 3.51 25.12
CA PRO A 231 -3.97 2.87 24.30
C PRO A 231 -4.24 1.36 24.22
N ILE A 232 -4.24 0.84 23.00
CA ILE A 232 -4.62 -0.54 22.68
C ILE A 232 -3.66 -1.11 21.62
N THR A 233 -3.31 -2.39 21.73
CA THR A 233 -2.56 -3.09 20.67
C THR A 233 -3.48 -3.50 19.53
N ILE A 234 -2.93 -3.76 18.35
CA ILE A 234 -3.72 -4.31 17.25
C ILE A 234 -4.33 -5.66 17.60
N ASP A 235 -3.61 -6.53 18.32
CA ASP A 235 -4.14 -7.81 18.78
C ASP A 235 -5.37 -7.62 19.68
N GLU A 236 -5.33 -6.67 20.62
CA GLU A 236 -6.48 -6.32 21.47
C GLU A 236 -7.66 -5.76 20.62
N ILE A 237 -7.40 -5.08 19.50
CA ILE A 237 -8.45 -4.64 18.56
C ILE A 237 -9.07 -5.85 17.84
N PHE A 238 -8.26 -6.75 17.30
CA PHE A 238 -8.74 -7.98 16.66
C PHE A 238 -9.56 -8.83 17.63
N GLU A 239 -9.07 -9.03 18.86
CA GLU A 239 -9.81 -9.73 19.91
C GLU A 239 -11.17 -9.09 20.16
N LYS A 240 -11.26 -7.75 20.26
CA LYS A 240 -12.53 -7.04 20.44
C LYS A 240 -13.46 -7.18 19.23
N ILE A 241 -12.93 -7.08 18.01
CA ILE A 241 -13.69 -7.26 16.77
C ILE A 241 -14.28 -8.68 16.75
N TYR A 242 -13.46 -9.71 16.90
CA TYR A 242 -13.89 -11.10 16.83
C TYR A 242 -14.80 -11.50 18.00
N SER A 243 -14.50 -11.06 19.22
CA SER A 243 -15.36 -11.34 20.38
C SER A 243 -16.72 -10.66 20.26
N SER A 244 -16.82 -9.46 19.67
CA SER A 244 -18.10 -8.80 19.39
C SER A 244 -19.01 -9.64 18.49
N ILE A 245 -18.40 -10.50 17.67
CA ILE A 245 -19.09 -11.43 16.78
C ILE A 245 -19.05 -12.87 17.26
N GLY A 246 -18.71 -13.11 18.54
CA GLY A 246 -18.73 -14.44 19.16
C GLY A 246 -17.67 -15.41 18.65
N VAL A 247 -16.58 -14.90 18.09
CA VAL A 247 -15.42 -15.67 17.64
C VAL A 247 -14.26 -15.43 18.62
N ASP A 248 -13.60 -16.51 19.02
CA ASP A 248 -12.40 -16.49 19.86
C ASP A 248 -11.18 -16.65 18.96
N ILE A 249 -10.60 -15.53 18.51
CA ILE A 249 -9.51 -15.52 17.54
C ILE A 249 -8.23 -16.17 18.07
N ASN A 250 -8.00 -16.11 19.39
CA ASN A 250 -6.83 -16.69 20.04
C ASN A 250 -6.81 -18.22 19.88
N LYS A 251 -7.98 -18.88 19.97
CA LYS A 251 -8.08 -20.31 19.69
C LYS A 251 -7.79 -20.67 18.24
N ILE A 252 -8.16 -19.80 17.30
CA ILE A 252 -7.89 -19.99 15.87
C ILE A 252 -6.40 -19.87 15.61
N TRP A 253 -5.72 -18.89 16.22
CA TRP A 253 -4.27 -18.75 16.14
C TRP A 253 -3.55 -19.97 16.71
N GLU A 254 -3.95 -20.46 17.89
CA GLU A 254 -3.39 -21.70 18.47
C GLU A 254 -3.60 -22.94 17.57
N ALA A 255 -4.75 -23.05 16.90
CA ALA A 255 -5.04 -24.14 15.96
C ALA A 255 -4.21 -24.02 14.67
N SER A 256 -3.98 -22.79 14.19
CA SER A 256 -3.12 -22.49 13.03
C SER A 256 -1.69 -22.93 13.27
N GLU A 257 -1.11 -22.61 14.44
CA GLU A 257 0.25 -23.01 14.80
C GLU A 257 0.44 -24.53 14.82
N LYS A 258 -0.64 -25.28 15.12
CA LYS A 258 -0.64 -26.75 15.16
C LYS A 258 -0.98 -27.39 13.82
N ASN A 259 -1.30 -26.61 12.77
CA ASN A 259 -1.85 -27.08 11.50
C ASN A 259 -3.12 -27.94 11.65
N GLU A 260 -3.97 -27.63 12.63
CA GLU A 260 -5.19 -28.37 12.97
C GLU A 260 -6.48 -27.59 12.64
N MET A 261 -6.38 -26.57 11.76
CA MET A 261 -7.52 -25.71 11.42
C MET A 261 -8.58 -26.43 10.59
N SER A 262 -9.84 -26.25 10.97
CA SER A 262 -10.98 -26.53 10.12
C SER A 262 -11.06 -25.55 8.94
N PRO A 263 -11.75 -25.89 7.83
CA PRO A 263 -11.96 -24.97 6.71
C PRO A 263 -12.63 -23.64 7.12
N TYR A 264 -13.49 -23.67 8.15
CA TYR A 264 -14.13 -22.49 8.70
C TYR A 264 -13.12 -21.57 9.40
N GLU A 265 -12.23 -22.14 10.23
CA GLU A 265 -11.16 -21.39 10.91
C GLU A 265 -10.15 -20.81 9.92
N ALA A 266 -9.81 -21.54 8.86
CA ALA A 266 -8.97 -21.04 7.78
C ALA A 266 -9.61 -19.85 7.05
N SER A 267 -10.92 -19.89 6.81
CA SER A 267 -11.66 -18.77 6.22
C SER A 267 -11.67 -17.53 7.13
N ILE A 268 -11.85 -17.70 8.44
CA ILE A 268 -11.74 -16.60 9.41
C ILE A 268 -10.33 -16.01 9.40
N LEU A 269 -9.30 -16.85 9.43
CA LEU A 269 -7.91 -16.38 9.42
C LEU A 269 -7.60 -15.57 8.15
N SER A 270 -8.10 -16.01 6.99
CA SER A 270 -8.03 -15.25 5.74
C SER A 270 -8.76 -13.90 5.83
N SER A 271 -9.94 -13.84 6.46
CA SER A 271 -10.66 -12.58 6.68
C SER A 271 -9.90 -11.59 7.57
N THR A 272 -9.06 -12.07 8.51
CA THR A 272 -8.21 -11.23 9.36
C THR A 272 -7.28 -10.35 8.53
N PHE A 273 -6.74 -10.86 7.43
CA PHE A 273 -5.89 -10.08 6.53
C PHE A 273 -6.66 -8.87 5.97
N HIS A 274 -7.86 -9.10 5.42
CA HIS A 274 -8.71 -8.04 4.88
C HIS A 274 -9.18 -7.05 5.95
N ILE A 275 -9.52 -7.54 7.15
CA ILE A 275 -9.84 -6.69 8.31
C ILE A 275 -8.64 -5.81 8.67
N GLY A 276 -7.42 -6.35 8.63
CA GLY A 276 -6.18 -5.59 8.85
C GLY A 276 -6.00 -4.45 7.84
N LEU A 277 -6.26 -4.70 6.55
CA LEU A 277 -6.22 -3.67 5.50
C LEU A 277 -7.25 -2.55 5.75
N ILE A 278 -8.49 -2.92 6.11
CA ILE A 278 -9.56 -1.94 6.40
C ILE A 278 -9.27 -1.18 7.69
N LEU A 279 -8.72 -1.84 8.70
CA LEU A 279 -8.29 -1.20 9.94
C LEU A 279 -7.24 -0.14 9.68
N ASP A 280 -6.21 -0.42 8.90
CA ASP A 280 -5.22 0.60 8.58
C ASP A 280 -5.83 1.73 7.73
N LYS A 281 -6.50 1.39 6.62
CA LYS A 281 -7.06 2.37 5.68
C LYS A 281 -8.13 3.30 6.28
N TYR A 282 -9.08 2.74 7.03
CA TYR A 282 -10.27 3.47 7.48
C TYR A 282 -10.24 3.86 8.97
N PHE A 283 -9.32 3.30 9.75
CA PHE A 283 -9.14 3.70 11.15
C PHE A 283 -7.78 4.39 11.34
N MET A 284 -6.65 3.70 11.10
CA MET A 284 -5.33 4.27 11.41
C MET A 284 -4.99 5.50 10.57
N CYS A 285 -5.22 5.43 9.25
CA CYS A 285 -5.02 6.58 8.36
C CYS A 285 -5.98 7.73 8.68
N VAL A 286 -7.25 7.44 8.98
CA VAL A 286 -8.23 8.50 9.27
C VAL A 286 -7.92 9.19 10.60
N PHE A 287 -7.85 8.44 11.69
CA PHE A 287 -7.63 9.02 13.02
C PHE A 287 -6.19 9.49 13.22
N GLY A 288 -5.21 8.91 12.52
CA GLY A 288 -3.80 9.26 12.64
C GLY A 288 -3.33 10.31 11.64
N ASN A 289 -3.49 10.05 10.34
CA ASN A 289 -2.98 10.95 9.31
C ASN A 289 -3.90 12.15 9.04
N TYR A 290 -5.20 11.90 8.91
CA TYR A 290 -6.15 12.95 8.49
C TYR A 290 -6.62 13.82 9.66
N LEU A 291 -6.91 13.20 10.80
CA LEU A 291 -7.42 13.89 11.99
C LEU A 291 -6.33 14.12 13.07
N ASN A 292 -5.19 13.43 12.98
CA ASN A 292 -4.08 13.54 13.94
C ASN A 292 -4.50 13.42 15.41
N LEU A 293 -5.48 12.56 15.69
CA LEU A 293 -5.98 12.23 17.03
C LEU A 293 -5.20 11.07 17.65
N ILE A 294 -4.65 10.19 16.81
CA ILE A 294 -3.77 9.09 17.23
C ILE A 294 -2.41 9.19 16.56
N GLU A 295 -1.42 8.55 17.16
CA GLU A 295 -0.10 8.32 16.58
C GLU A 295 0.05 6.81 16.40
N PRO A 296 -0.20 6.27 15.19
CA PRO A 296 0.09 4.88 14.88
C PRO A 296 1.58 4.59 14.99
N PHE A 297 1.93 3.36 15.30
CA PHE A 297 3.32 2.93 15.40
C PHE A 297 3.54 1.58 14.73
N TYR A 298 4.39 1.56 13.71
CA TYR A 298 4.79 0.34 13.02
C TYR A 298 6.18 -0.07 13.52
N ALA A 299 6.28 -1.23 14.17
CA ALA A 299 7.53 -1.69 14.79
C ALA A 299 8.63 -2.08 13.78
N MET A 300 8.25 -2.26 12.51
CA MET A 300 9.15 -2.65 11.43
C MET A 300 9.40 -1.48 10.47
N PRO A 301 10.65 -1.26 10.02
CA PRO A 301 10.96 -0.28 9.01
C PRO A 301 10.37 -0.68 7.66
N ILE A 302 10.18 0.31 6.80
CA ILE A 302 9.79 0.07 5.41
C ILE A 302 10.98 -0.50 4.65
N ASP A 303 10.81 -1.70 4.10
CA ASP A 303 11.65 -2.19 3.01
C ASP A 303 11.25 -1.49 1.71
N PHE A 304 11.96 -0.39 1.38
CA PHE A 304 11.70 0.37 0.16
C PHE A 304 11.88 -0.48 -1.10
N LYS A 305 12.86 -1.39 -1.12
CA LYS A 305 13.16 -2.22 -2.29
C LYS A 305 11.98 -3.13 -2.56
N HIS A 306 11.51 -3.85 -1.55
CA HIS A 306 10.34 -4.70 -1.70
C HIS A 306 9.08 -3.90 -2.03
N THR A 307 8.77 -2.88 -1.22
CA THR A 307 7.53 -2.09 -1.34
C THR A 307 7.38 -1.46 -2.73
N ILE A 308 8.44 -0.84 -3.27
CA ILE A 308 8.36 -0.16 -4.57
C ILE A 308 8.31 -1.16 -5.73
N ASN A 309 9.02 -2.28 -5.65
CA ASN A 309 8.93 -3.34 -6.68
C ASN A 309 7.54 -4.00 -6.66
N SER A 310 6.99 -4.33 -5.49
CA SER A 310 5.64 -4.86 -5.31
C SER A 310 4.58 -3.90 -5.87
N LEU A 311 4.61 -2.62 -5.46
CA LEU A 311 3.70 -1.60 -6.01
C LEU A 311 3.83 -1.48 -7.52
N SER A 312 5.05 -1.55 -8.06
CA SER A 312 5.28 -1.46 -9.51
C SER A 312 4.59 -2.59 -10.26
N GLU A 313 4.64 -3.79 -9.73
CA GLU A 313 3.99 -4.96 -10.31
C GLU A 313 2.47 -4.88 -10.19
N ILE A 314 1.94 -4.55 -9.00
CA ILE A 314 0.49 -4.38 -8.76
C ILE A 314 -0.11 -3.33 -9.71
N ILE A 315 0.58 -2.18 -9.88
CA ILE A 315 0.18 -1.12 -10.82
C ILE A 315 0.16 -1.64 -12.26
N THR A 316 1.18 -2.43 -12.64
CA THR A 316 1.29 -3.01 -13.99
C THR A 316 0.15 -3.98 -14.27
N LEU A 317 -0.26 -4.75 -13.27
CA LEU A 317 -1.39 -5.69 -13.30
C LEU A 317 -2.75 -5.00 -13.14
N LYS A 318 -2.78 -3.68 -12.91
CA LYS A 318 -3.99 -2.90 -12.61
C LYS A 318 -4.81 -3.44 -11.42
N LYS A 319 -4.14 -4.06 -10.44
CA LYS A 319 -4.77 -4.57 -9.21
C LYS A 319 -4.82 -3.49 -8.12
N ASP A 320 -5.53 -3.76 -7.03
CA ASP A 320 -5.67 -2.82 -5.91
C ASP A 320 -4.34 -2.64 -5.16
N VAL A 321 -3.75 -1.45 -5.26
CA VAL A 321 -2.51 -1.05 -4.55
C VAL A 321 -2.68 -1.02 -3.03
N GLY A 322 -3.92 -1.04 -2.53
CA GLY A 322 -4.23 -1.03 -1.10
C GLY A 322 -3.60 -2.19 -0.33
N VAL A 323 -3.38 -3.35 -0.95
CA VAL A 323 -2.77 -4.53 -0.29
C VAL A 323 -1.33 -4.30 0.16
N GLU A 324 -0.62 -3.39 -0.51
CA GLU A 324 0.78 -3.05 -0.21
C GLU A 324 0.87 -1.74 0.60
N LEU A 325 -0.02 -0.78 0.30
CA LEU A 325 -0.07 0.50 1.00
C LEU A 325 -0.56 0.39 2.43
N PHE A 326 -1.51 -0.51 2.69
CA PHE A 326 -2.14 -0.64 4.00
C PHE A 326 -1.72 -1.94 4.67
N THR A 327 -1.31 -1.83 5.92
CA THR A 327 -0.96 -2.96 6.79
C THR A 327 -1.23 -2.51 8.22
N PRO A 328 -1.80 -3.34 9.10
CA PRO A 328 -2.06 -2.91 10.47
C PRO A 328 -0.76 -2.55 11.20
N CYS A 329 -0.80 -1.50 12.03
CA CYS A 329 0.33 -1.10 12.87
C CYS A 329 0.55 -2.09 14.03
N SER A 330 1.47 -1.84 14.96
CA SER A 330 1.63 -2.69 16.15
C SER A 330 0.70 -2.23 17.28
N TYR A 331 0.59 -0.92 17.47
CA TYR A 331 -0.30 -0.25 18.41
C TYR A 331 -0.44 1.24 18.04
N PHE A 332 -1.25 1.98 18.78
CA PHE A 332 -1.27 3.45 18.70
C PHE A 332 -1.45 4.09 20.08
N LYS A 333 -1.08 5.37 20.20
CA LYS A 333 -1.43 6.24 21.35
C LYS A 333 -2.25 7.42 20.88
N LEU A 334 -2.92 8.13 21.79
CA LEU A 334 -3.56 9.41 21.46
C LEU A 334 -2.57 10.57 21.48
N THR A 335 -2.74 11.50 20.54
CA THR A 335 -2.06 12.80 20.54
C THR A 335 -2.65 13.72 21.59
N ASN A 336 -2.02 14.86 21.87
CA ASN A 336 -2.58 15.86 22.79
C ASN A 336 -3.98 16.33 22.36
N LEU A 337 -4.19 16.52 21.06
CA LEU A 337 -5.50 16.86 20.50
C LEU A 337 -6.51 15.71 20.67
N GLY A 338 -6.08 14.47 20.43
CA GLY A 338 -6.92 13.29 20.66
C GLY A 338 -7.40 13.18 22.10
N LYS A 339 -6.51 13.41 23.07
CA LYS A 339 -6.83 13.37 24.51
C LYS A 339 -7.87 14.42 24.90
N GLU A 340 -7.91 15.56 24.22
CA GLU A 340 -8.90 16.61 24.45
C GLU A 340 -10.26 16.29 23.83
N LEU A 341 -10.27 15.73 22.61
CA LEU A 341 -11.51 15.50 21.86
C LEU A 341 -12.22 14.19 22.26
N ILE A 342 -11.50 13.16 22.70
CA ILE A 342 -12.07 11.85 23.03
C ILE A 342 -12.51 11.77 24.50
N TYR A 343 -13.82 11.62 24.71
CA TYR A 343 -14.39 11.48 26.06
C TYR A 343 -14.12 10.11 26.69
N GLY A 344 -13.77 10.13 27.97
CA GLY A 344 -13.53 8.93 28.78
C GLY A 344 -12.16 8.30 28.52
N TYR A 345 -11.21 9.08 27.99
CA TYR A 345 -9.84 8.62 27.79
C TYR A 345 -9.17 8.23 29.11
N ASP A 346 -8.59 7.03 29.15
CA ASP A 346 -7.78 6.51 30.25
C ASP A 346 -6.30 6.44 29.84
N ASP A 347 -5.46 7.22 30.53
CA ASP A 347 -4.00 7.30 30.32
C ASP A 347 -3.21 6.31 31.19
N SER A 348 -3.90 5.32 31.81
CA SER A 348 -3.27 4.37 32.74
C SER A 348 -2.26 3.42 32.09
N LYS A 349 -2.41 3.11 30.79
CA LYS A 349 -1.47 2.30 30.01
C LYS A 349 -0.58 3.22 29.18
N ASN A 350 0.74 3.07 29.26
CA ASN A 350 1.67 3.71 28.32
C ASN A 350 2.33 2.65 27.44
N LEU A 351 1.89 2.54 26.18
CA LEU A 351 2.40 1.54 25.23
C LEU A 351 3.67 2.02 24.50
N ILE A 352 3.89 3.34 24.38
CA ILE A 352 5.08 3.90 23.73
C ILE A 352 6.07 4.37 24.78
N LYS A 353 7.28 3.80 24.73
CA LYS A 353 8.41 4.36 25.47
C LYS A 353 8.83 5.65 24.78
N ASN A 354 8.74 6.77 25.49
CA ASN A 354 9.33 8.02 25.04
C ASN A 354 10.84 7.84 24.87
N ILE A 355 11.43 8.61 23.97
CA ILE A 355 12.89 8.69 23.87
C ILE A 355 13.42 9.17 25.23
N PRO A 356 14.43 8.50 25.82
CA PRO A 356 14.96 8.89 27.12
C PRO A 356 15.40 10.36 27.11
N SER A 357 14.98 11.11 28.13
CA SER A 357 15.21 12.58 28.20
C SER A 357 16.69 12.97 28.28
N ASN A 358 17.58 12.01 28.54
CA ASN A 358 19.03 12.20 28.58
C ASN A 358 19.70 12.03 27.20
N VAL A 359 18.97 11.62 26.16
CA VAL A 359 19.50 11.48 24.80
C VAL A 359 19.17 12.74 24.01
N GLY A 360 20.20 13.40 23.48
CA GLY A 360 20.03 14.62 22.67
C GLY A 360 19.48 14.33 21.27
N PHE A 361 18.78 15.29 20.67
CA PHE A 361 18.29 15.13 19.28
C PHE A 361 19.42 14.80 18.32
N ASP A 362 20.54 15.53 18.39
CA ASP A 362 21.68 15.35 17.47
C ASP A 362 22.32 13.96 17.64
N GLU A 363 22.28 13.37 18.84
CA GLU A 363 22.75 12.01 19.08
C GLU A 363 21.85 10.98 18.37
N VAL A 364 20.53 11.15 18.48
CA VAL A 364 19.55 10.31 17.77
C VAL A 364 19.72 10.43 16.26
N LEU A 365 19.82 11.66 15.76
CA LEU A 365 19.96 11.93 14.33
C LEU A 365 21.26 11.31 13.77
N ASN A 366 22.40 11.50 14.45
CA ASN A 366 23.66 10.90 14.03
C ASN A 366 23.60 9.36 14.00
N ALA A 367 22.94 8.74 14.98
CA ALA A 367 22.77 7.28 15.00
C ALA A 367 21.92 6.78 13.82
N ILE A 368 20.84 7.50 13.48
CA ILE A 368 19.98 7.18 12.35
C ILE A 368 20.74 7.32 11.03
N LEU A 369 21.45 8.44 10.84
CA LEU A 369 22.22 8.69 9.63
C LEU A 369 23.32 7.64 9.45
N PHE A 370 24.02 7.29 10.53
CA PHE A 370 25.02 6.22 10.52
C PHE A 370 24.41 4.88 10.09
N ARG A 371 23.26 4.48 10.65
CA ARG A 371 22.59 3.23 10.25
C ARG A 371 22.13 3.25 8.80
N ASN A 372 21.61 4.38 8.33
CA ASN A 372 21.20 4.54 6.94
C ASN A 372 22.40 4.42 5.97
N ASP A 373 23.56 4.97 6.34
CA ASP A 373 24.80 4.82 5.58
C ASP A 373 25.34 3.38 5.60
N GLU A 374 25.22 2.66 6.72
CA GLU A 374 25.52 1.22 6.77
C GLU A 374 24.63 0.41 5.82
N MET A 375 23.32 0.65 5.82
CA MET A 375 22.38 -0.03 4.90
C MET A 375 22.73 0.24 3.43
N ARG A 376 23.18 1.46 3.11
CA ARG A 376 23.68 1.79 1.77
C ARG A 376 24.96 1.05 1.44
N ALA A 377 25.88 0.93 2.38
CA ALA A 377 27.12 0.16 2.20
C ALA A 377 26.84 -1.33 1.97
N GLU A 378 25.92 -1.92 2.74
CA GLU A 378 25.41 -3.29 2.53
C GLU A 378 24.85 -3.45 1.10
N SER A 379 24.05 -2.48 0.65
CA SER A 379 23.49 -2.47 -0.72
C SER A 379 24.54 -2.36 -1.83
N LEU A 380 25.71 -1.76 -1.57
CA LEU A 380 26.81 -1.71 -2.53
C LEU A 380 27.50 -3.07 -2.69
N ILE A 381 27.55 -3.88 -1.63
CA ILE A 381 28.07 -5.26 -1.71
C ILE A 381 27.16 -6.10 -2.61
N ASP A 382 25.84 -5.99 -2.44
CA ASP A 382 24.85 -6.64 -3.31
C ASP A 382 25.00 -6.20 -4.77
N MET A 383 25.30 -4.91 -5.00
CA MET A 383 25.59 -4.40 -6.34
C MET A 383 26.80 -5.12 -6.96
N GLU A 384 27.90 -5.26 -6.22
CA GLU A 384 29.11 -5.93 -6.71
C GLU A 384 28.85 -7.37 -7.12
N GLU A 385 28.04 -8.11 -6.35
CA GLU A 385 27.64 -9.47 -6.69
C GLU A 385 26.80 -9.58 -7.98
N CYS A 386 26.06 -8.51 -8.31
CA CYS A 386 25.18 -8.44 -9.47
C CYS A 386 25.87 -7.96 -10.76
N ILE A 387 27.08 -7.36 -10.68
CA ILE A 387 27.76 -6.72 -11.83
C ILE A 387 27.88 -7.63 -13.06
N ASN A 388 28.07 -8.93 -12.83
CA ASN A 388 28.26 -9.94 -13.88
C ASN A 388 27.01 -10.79 -14.16
N ARG A 389 25.92 -10.58 -13.42
CA ARG A 389 24.67 -11.31 -13.63
C ARG A 389 23.85 -10.64 -14.72
N LYS A 390 23.16 -11.47 -15.50
CA LYS A 390 22.25 -11.01 -16.54
C LYS A 390 20.81 -11.29 -16.17
N VAL A 391 19.95 -10.45 -16.69
CA VAL A 391 18.49 -10.62 -16.68
C VAL A 391 18.03 -10.79 -18.11
N ILE A 392 17.09 -11.71 -18.30
CA ILE A 392 16.49 -12.04 -19.57
C ILE A 392 15.06 -11.52 -19.56
N GLU A 393 14.70 -10.75 -20.58
CA GLU A 393 13.36 -10.23 -20.78
C GLU A 393 12.61 -11.13 -21.78
N PHE A 394 11.49 -11.70 -21.35
CA PHE A 394 10.65 -12.57 -22.16
C PHE A 394 9.32 -11.91 -22.47
N LYS A 395 8.87 -12.03 -23.73
CA LYS A 395 7.45 -11.91 -24.08
C LYS A 395 6.83 -13.29 -24.00
N VAL A 396 5.88 -13.46 -23.10
CA VAL A 396 5.15 -14.71 -22.90
C VAL A 396 3.73 -14.51 -23.38
N SER A 397 3.29 -15.31 -24.34
CA SER A 397 1.95 -15.20 -24.95
C SER A 397 1.25 -16.54 -24.93
N TYR A 398 -0.07 -16.57 -24.81
CA TYR A 398 -0.83 -17.79 -25.03
C TYR A 398 -0.65 -18.26 -26.47
N SER A 399 -0.35 -19.55 -26.67
CA SER A 399 -0.11 -20.10 -28.01
C SER A 399 -1.37 -20.13 -28.88
N ASN A 400 -2.56 -20.19 -28.27
CA ASN A 400 -3.84 -20.12 -28.97
C ASN A 400 -4.33 -18.68 -29.21
N ASN A 401 -3.79 -17.69 -28.48
CA ASN A 401 -4.12 -16.28 -28.63
C ASN A 401 -2.90 -15.39 -28.32
N MET A 402 -2.17 -15.00 -29.37
CA MET A 402 -0.95 -14.20 -29.24
C MET A 402 -1.20 -12.74 -28.79
N ASP A 403 -2.46 -12.28 -28.78
CA ASP A 403 -2.82 -10.97 -28.27
C ASP A 403 -2.90 -10.95 -26.73
N MET A 404 -3.00 -12.11 -26.08
CA MET A 404 -2.92 -12.25 -24.63
C MET A 404 -1.47 -12.55 -24.23
N TRP A 405 -0.78 -11.55 -23.69
CA TRP A 405 0.63 -11.67 -23.35
C TRP A 405 1.05 -10.85 -22.13
N LYS A 406 2.15 -11.26 -21.51
CA LYS A 406 2.90 -10.54 -20.47
C LYS A 406 4.37 -10.42 -20.85
N ILE A 407 5.02 -9.32 -20.49
CA ILE A 407 6.48 -9.16 -20.58
C ILE A 407 7.03 -9.32 -19.17
N ILE A 408 7.90 -10.30 -18.98
CA ILE A 408 8.53 -10.63 -17.70
C ILE A 408 10.04 -10.49 -17.77
N GLU A 409 10.67 -10.17 -16.64
CA GLU A 409 12.12 -10.19 -16.48
C GLU A 409 12.51 -11.21 -15.42
N VAL A 410 13.50 -12.04 -15.74
CA VAL A 410 14.00 -13.09 -14.84
C VAL A 410 15.52 -13.11 -14.83
N SER A 411 16.13 -13.45 -13.69
CA SER A 411 17.59 -13.62 -13.61
C SER A 411 18.03 -14.83 -14.45
N GLU A 412 19.20 -14.77 -15.08
CA GLU A 412 19.76 -15.89 -15.85
C GLU A 412 20.03 -17.13 -14.97
N ASN A 413 20.13 -16.94 -13.65
CA ASN A 413 20.36 -18.01 -12.69
C ASN A 413 19.09 -18.74 -12.25
N ILE A 414 17.90 -18.28 -12.66
CA ILE A 414 16.65 -18.98 -12.36
C ILE A 414 16.68 -20.39 -12.98
N SER A 415 16.28 -21.39 -12.21
CA SER A 415 16.11 -22.74 -12.75
C SER A 415 14.90 -22.80 -13.70
N LEU A 416 14.88 -23.77 -14.62
CA LEU A 416 13.69 -24.00 -15.44
C LEU A 416 12.47 -24.43 -14.59
N GLU A 417 12.70 -25.06 -13.44
CA GLU A 417 11.62 -25.47 -12.54
C GLU A 417 10.97 -24.25 -11.85
N GLU A 418 11.80 -23.33 -11.35
CA GLU A 418 11.34 -22.06 -10.80
C GLU A 418 10.65 -21.24 -11.90
N LEU A 419 11.26 -21.09 -13.09
CA LEU A 419 10.62 -20.39 -14.21
C LEU A 419 9.25 -20.99 -14.55
N GLY A 420 9.11 -22.32 -14.55
CA GLY A 420 7.81 -22.96 -14.79
C GLY A 420 6.78 -22.59 -13.72
N THR A 421 7.20 -22.54 -12.45
CA THR A 421 6.34 -22.12 -11.33
C THR A 421 5.94 -20.65 -11.47
N GLU A 422 6.90 -19.78 -11.80
CA GLU A 422 6.67 -18.35 -12.01
C GLU A 422 5.73 -18.08 -13.19
N LEU A 423 5.84 -18.85 -14.28
CA LEU A 423 4.90 -18.75 -15.39
C LEU A 423 3.48 -19.15 -14.97
N CYS A 424 3.34 -20.20 -14.17
CA CYS A 424 2.02 -20.57 -13.63
C CYS A 424 1.46 -19.45 -12.75
N LEU A 425 2.26 -18.86 -11.86
CA LEU A 425 1.84 -17.75 -11.00
C LEU A 425 1.46 -16.51 -11.82
N CYS A 426 2.32 -16.11 -12.77
CA CYS A 426 2.11 -14.93 -13.62
C CYS A 426 0.80 -15.01 -14.43
N PHE A 427 0.36 -16.20 -14.80
CA PHE A 427 -0.85 -16.43 -15.59
C PHE A 427 -2.00 -17.05 -14.78
N ALA A 428 -1.88 -17.06 -13.44
CA ALA A 428 -2.86 -17.64 -12.52
C ALA A 428 -3.29 -19.09 -12.87
N PHE A 429 -2.35 -19.89 -13.35
CA PHE A 429 -2.58 -21.31 -13.63
C PHE A 429 -2.64 -22.11 -12.33
N GLU A 430 -3.82 -22.62 -12.01
CA GLU A 430 -4.02 -23.42 -10.80
C GLU A 430 -3.58 -24.88 -11.00
N ASN A 431 -2.93 -25.45 -9.99
CA ASN A 431 -2.63 -26.88 -9.92
C ASN A 431 -1.78 -27.48 -11.08
N ILE A 432 -1.02 -26.65 -11.78
CA ILE A 432 -0.13 -27.10 -12.86
C ILE A 432 1.25 -27.49 -12.31
N PHE A 433 1.50 -28.80 -12.24
CA PHE A 433 2.78 -29.37 -11.78
C PHE A 433 3.47 -30.27 -12.81
N ASP A 434 2.73 -30.86 -13.77
CA ASP A 434 3.27 -31.67 -14.88
C ASP A 434 3.27 -30.86 -16.18
N TYR A 435 4.46 -30.39 -16.56
CA TYR A 435 4.68 -29.56 -17.75
C TYR A 435 6.00 -29.91 -18.46
N THR A 436 6.17 -29.39 -19.68
CA THR A 436 7.38 -29.58 -20.48
C THR A 436 7.77 -28.28 -21.18
N PHE A 437 9.03 -27.87 -21.04
CA PHE A 437 9.62 -26.86 -21.90
C PHE A 437 10.20 -27.52 -23.17
N ILE A 438 9.97 -26.91 -24.33
CA ILE A 438 10.59 -27.31 -25.59
C ILE A 438 11.47 -26.15 -26.06
N ILE A 439 12.79 -26.27 -25.84
CA ILE A 439 13.76 -25.21 -26.08
C ILE A 439 14.73 -25.67 -27.18
N PRO A 440 14.83 -24.94 -28.31
CA PRO A 440 15.78 -25.29 -29.36
C PRO A 440 17.24 -25.18 -28.88
N ASP A 441 18.09 -26.13 -29.24
CA ASP A 441 19.55 -26.04 -29.01
C ASP A 441 20.22 -25.08 -30.02
N LYS A 442 21.55 -25.03 -30.02
CA LYS A 442 22.34 -24.20 -30.95
C LYS A 442 22.14 -24.56 -32.43
N ASN A 443 21.71 -25.79 -32.71
CA ASN A 443 21.45 -26.29 -34.05
C ASN A 443 19.96 -26.21 -34.42
N LEU A 444 19.16 -25.49 -33.62
CA LEU A 444 17.70 -25.39 -33.74
C LEU A 444 16.95 -26.72 -33.53
N PHE A 445 17.61 -27.73 -32.94
CA PHE A 445 16.96 -28.99 -32.61
C PHE A 445 16.10 -28.80 -31.34
N PRO A 446 14.80 -29.17 -31.34
CA PRO A 446 13.94 -29.01 -30.18
C PRO A 446 14.33 -29.99 -29.07
N VAL A 447 14.73 -29.48 -27.91
CA VAL A 447 15.07 -30.28 -26.73
C VAL A 447 13.94 -30.19 -25.70
N GLU A 448 13.45 -31.34 -25.23
CA GLU A 448 12.45 -31.41 -24.17
C GLU A 448 13.13 -31.36 -22.78
N TYR A 449 12.59 -30.50 -21.91
CA TYR A 449 12.90 -30.44 -20.48
C TYR A 449 11.62 -30.66 -19.69
N VAL A 450 11.60 -31.71 -18.88
CA VAL A 450 10.38 -32.18 -18.19
C VAL A 450 10.40 -31.81 -16.72
N SER A 451 9.23 -31.40 -16.18
CA SER A 451 9.11 -31.04 -14.76
C SER A 451 9.49 -32.21 -13.84
N ARG A 452 9.89 -31.91 -12.60
CA ARG A 452 10.25 -32.94 -11.61
C ARG A 452 9.10 -33.91 -11.29
N PHE A 453 7.86 -33.44 -11.41
CA PHE A 453 6.66 -34.24 -11.16
C PHE A 453 6.24 -35.12 -12.35
N SER A 454 6.85 -34.90 -13.53
CA SER A 454 6.49 -35.65 -14.72
C SER A 454 6.92 -37.11 -14.62
N LYS A 455 5.96 -38.02 -14.91
CA LYS A 455 6.19 -39.47 -14.95
C LYS A 455 7.01 -39.94 -16.18
N LYS A 456 7.37 -39.04 -17.09
CA LYS A 456 8.24 -39.36 -18.24
C LYS A 456 9.65 -39.78 -17.77
N PRO A 457 10.31 -40.73 -18.46
CA PRO A 457 11.69 -41.08 -18.16
C PRO A 457 12.61 -39.85 -18.34
N PRO A 458 13.56 -39.62 -17.41
CA PRO A 458 14.29 -38.36 -17.31
C PRO A 458 15.42 -38.29 -18.35
N LEU A 459 15.19 -37.57 -19.46
CA LEU A 459 16.30 -37.16 -20.34
C LEU A 459 16.88 -35.82 -19.87
N ASN A 460 16.04 -34.78 -19.73
CA ASN A 460 16.45 -33.51 -19.13
C ASN A 460 15.40 -33.07 -18.09
N ARG A 461 15.81 -32.90 -16.85
CA ARG A 461 14.95 -32.48 -15.73
C ARG A 461 15.11 -30.99 -15.47
N THR A 462 14.01 -30.26 -15.35
CA THR A 462 13.97 -28.79 -15.18
C THR A 462 14.78 -28.28 -13.98
N GLU A 463 14.82 -29.02 -12.87
CA GLU A 463 15.58 -28.63 -11.67
C GLU A 463 17.12 -28.63 -11.86
N LYS A 464 17.61 -29.18 -12.98
CA LYS A 464 19.06 -29.31 -13.26
C LYS A 464 19.61 -28.24 -14.19
N TYR A 465 18.76 -27.39 -14.77
CA TYR A 465 19.17 -26.39 -15.75
C TYR A 465 18.69 -25.02 -15.34
N THR A 466 19.59 -24.06 -15.39
CA THR A 466 19.29 -22.63 -15.30
C THR A 466 19.21 -22.03 -16.70
N LEU A 467 18.66 -20.82 -16.83
CA LEU A 467 18.66 -20.14 -18.14
C LEU A 467 20.06 -19.85 -18.67
N LYS A 468 21.05 -19.68 -17.78
CA LYS A 468 22.46 -19.51 -18.11
C LYS A 468 23.09 -20.75 -18.77
N ASP A 469 22.61 -21.94 -18.41
CA ASP A 469 23.07 -23.20 -19.01
C ASP A 469 22.54 -23.39 -20.43
N LEU A 470 21.54 -22.58 -20.81
CA LEU A 470 20.86 -22.64 -22.09
C LEU A 470 21.36 -21.50 -22.99
N ASP A 471 21.40 -21.75 -24.29
CA ASP A 471 21.80 -20.72 -25.27
C ASP A 471 20.65 -19.72 -25.52
N ILE A 472 20.22 -18.99 -24.49
CA ILE A 472 19.15 -17.99 -24.58
C ILE A 472 19.72 -16.65 -25.07
N GLN A 473 19.26 -16.22 -26.23
CA GLN A 473 19.65 -14.97 -26.87
C GLN A 473 18.41 -14.26 -27.41
N ALA A 474 18.50 -12.95 -27.63
CA ALA A 474 17.41 -12.17 -28.20
C ALA A 474 16.93 -12.77 -29.53
N GLY A 475 15.61 -12.86 -29.70
CA GLY A 475 14.93 -13.52 -30.82
C GLY A 475 14.72 -15.03 -30.66
N LYS A 476 15.27 -15.66 -29.61
CA LYS A 476 15.02 -17.09 -29.36
C LYS A 476 13.59 -17.32 -28.89
N VAL A 477 12.93 -18.29 -29.51
CA VAL A 477 11.54 -18.68 -29.18
C VAL A 477 11.50 -20.13 -28.71
N PHE A 478 10.75 -20.38 -27.64
CA PHE A 478 10.50 -21.70 -27.09
C PHE A 478 9.08 -21.79 -26.50
N THR A 479 8.69 -22.96 -26.01
CA THR A 479 7.32 -23.15 -25.47
C THR A 479 7.32 -23.80 -24.10
N PHE A 480 6.31 -23.41 -23.30
CA PHE A 480 5.92 -24.08 -22.07
C PHE A 480 4.59 -24.80 -22.30
N ASN A 481 4.56 -26.09 -22.00
CA ASN A 481 3.42 -26.96 -22.33
C ASN A 481 2.93 -27.69 -21.08
N PRO A 482 1.84 -27.24 -20.43
CA PRO A 482 1.13 -28.03 -19.44
C PRO A 482 0.60 -29.32 -20.08
N ARG A 483 0.76 -30.45 -19.40
CA ARG A 483 0.47 -31.75 -20.02
C ARG A 483 -1.03 -32.01 -20.18
N LEU A 484 -1.81 -31.69 -19.14
CA LEU A 484 -3.25 -31.95 -19.09
C LEU A 484 -4.06 -30.79 -19.69
N GLU A 485 -3.54 -29.57 -19.61
CA GLU A 485 -4.24 -28.35 -19.98
C GLU A 485 -3.61 -27.72 -21.23
N LYS A 486 -3.90 -28.31 -22.39
CA LYS A 486 -3.25 -27.92 -23.65
C LYS A 486 -3.59 -26.49 -24.10
N ASP A 487 -4.71 -25.94 -23.63
CA ASP A 487 -5.15 -24.58 -23.95
C ASP A 487 -4.31 -23.52 -23.20
N LEU A 488 -3.64 -23.92 -22.11
CA LEU A 488 -2.73 -23.08 -21.33
C LEU A 488 -1.28 -23.10 -21.84
N LYS A 489 -1.08 -23.55 -23.09
CA LYS A 489 0.24 -23.56 -23.72
C LYS A 489 0.73 -22.13 -23.92
N LEU A 490 1.98 -21.87 -23.55
CA LEU A 490 2.62 -20.56 -23.70
C LEU A 490 3.75 -20.62 -24.74
N THR A 491 3.81 -19.57 -25.57
CA THR A 491 4.94 -19.24 -26.43
C THR A 491 5.80 -18.20 -25.73
N ILE A 492 7.11 -18.45 -25.64
CA ILE A 492 8.06 -17.61 -24.92
C ILE A 492 9.11 -17.11 -25.90
N GLU A 493 9.21 -15.80 -26.08
CA GLU A 493 10.19 -15.13 -26.93
C GLU A 493 11.15 -14.32 -26.06
N CYS A 494 12.45 -14.57 -26.19
CA CYS A 494 13.49 -13.72 -25.59
C CYS A 494 13.57 -12.39 -26.35
N ILE A 495 13.16 -11.30 -25.71
CA ILE A 495 13.20 -9.97 -26.31
C ILE A 495 14.59 -9.37 -26.17
N SER A 496 15.17 -9.46 -24.97
CA SER A 496 16.45 -8.84 -24.66
C SER A 496 17.19 -9.57 -23.54
N VAL A 497 18.51 -9.40 -23.50
CA VAL A 497 19.38 -9.85 -22.41
C VAL A 497 20.20 -8.65 -21.96
N LYS A 498 20.14 -8.32 -20.69
CA LYS A 498 20.77 -7.12 -20.13
C LYS A 498 21.41 -7.38 -18.78
N LYS A 499 22.15 -6.40 -18.27
CA LYS A 499 22.74 -6.49 -16.93
C LYS A 499 21.65 -6.44 -15.87
N GLU A 500 21.82 -7.24 -14.82
CA GLU A 500 20.97 -7.21 -13.65
C GLU A 500 21.09 -5.85 -12.93
N ILE A 501 19.98 -5.39 -12.37
CA ILE A 501 19.91 -4.16 -11.58
C ILE A 501 19.58 -4.58 -10.15
N TYR A 502 20.52 -4.40 -9.22
CA TYR A 502 20.38 -4.87 -7.84
C TYR A 502 19.21 -4.24 -7.07
N MET A 503 18.77 -3.03 -7.43
CA MET A 503 17.60 -2.35 -6.85
C MET A 503 16.26 -2.91 -7.32
N ILE A 504 16.27 -3.81 -8.30
CA ILE A 504 15.08 -4.47 -8.83
C ILE A 504 14.99 -5.88 -8.25
N GLN A 505 13.78 -6.28 -7.86
CA GLN A 505 13.48 -7.67 -7.51
C GLN A 505 13.06 -8.43 -8.77
N TYR A 506 13.64 -9.63 -8.96
CA TYR A 506 13.33 -10.55 -10.05
C TYR A 506 12.84 -11.88 -9.45
N PRO A 507 11.92 -12.60 -10.10
CA PRO A 507 11.24 -12.23 -11.35
C PRO A 507 10.28 -11.06 -11.18
N ARG A 508 9.90 -10.39 -12.28
CA ARG A 508 8.87 -9.35 -12.26
C ARG A 508 8.13 -9.23 -13.58
N ILE A 509 6.87 -8.81 -13.51
CA ILE A 509 6.07 -8.42 -14.67
C ILE A 509 6.26 -6.93 -14.97
N LYS A 510 6.58 -6.62 -16.22
CA LYS A 510 6.82 -5.23 -16.67
C LYS A 510 5.65 -4.61 -17.40
N LYS A 511 4.96 -5.42 -18.18
CA LYS A 511 3.84 -5.00 -19.03
C LYS A 511 2.95 -6.20 -19.30
N GLN A 512 1.67 -5.92 -19.55
CA GLN A 512 0.74 -6.90 -20.07
C GLN A 512 -0.17 -6.29 -21.12
N SER A 513 -0.74 -7.15 -21.96
CA SER A 513 -1.71 -6.74 -22.99
C SER A 513 -3.01 -6.18 -22.38
N ASP A 514 -3.71 -5.31 -23.12
CA ASP A 514 -5.05 -4.89 -22.71
C ASP A 514 -6.05 -6.05 -22.71
N SER A 515 -5.85 -7.06 -23.58
CA SER A 515 -6.70 -8.25 -23.67
C SER A 515 -6.65 -9.09 -22.39
N ILE A 516 -5.46 -9.41 -21.90
CA ILE A 516 -5.31 -10.19 -20.65
C ILE A 516 -5.77 -9.40 -19.43
N THR A 517 -5.56 -8.08 -19.44
CA THR A 517 -6.01 -7.23 -18.33
C THR A 517 -7.53 -7.28 -18.16
N LYS A 518 -8.29 -7.21 -19.26
CA LYS A 518 -9.75 -7.30 -19.20
C LYS A 518 -10.23 -8.65 -18.69
N GLU A 519 -9.60 -9.73 -19.13
CA GLU A 519 -9.93 -11.07 -18.67
C GLU A 519 -9.65 -11.25 -17.18
N GLU A 520 -8.54 -10.70 -16.68
CA GLU A 520 -8.20 -10.72 -15.25
C GLU A 520 -9.09 -9.81 -14.38
N GLU A 521 -9.59 -8.70 -14.93
CA GLU A 521 -10.56 -7.82 -14.26
C GLU A 521 -11.93 -8.52 -14.13
N ASP A 522 -12.36 -9.28 -15.16
CA ASP A 522 -13.61 -10.05 -15.14
C ASP A 522 -13.57 -11.21 -14.13
N LEU A 523 -12.38 -11.79 -13.88
CA LEU A 523 -12.19 -12.86 -12.90
C LEU A 523 -12.23 -12.37 -11.43
N ASP A 524 -11.74 -11.15 -11.15
CA ASP A 524 -11.78 -10.55 -9.81
C ASP A 524 -13.19 -10.11 -9.37
N LEU A 525 -14.15 -10.06 -10.30
CA LEU A 525 -15.56 -9.70 -10.05
C LEU A 525 -16.44 -10.90 -9.65
N ILE A 526 -15.88 -12.11 -9.64
CA ILE A 526 -16.52 -13.38 -9.23
C ILE A 526 -16.00 -13.76 -7.85
#